data_AF-A0A1B1M8T1-F1
#
_entry.id   AF-A0A1B1M8T1-F1
#
_cell.length_a   1.000
_cell.length_b   1.000
_cell.length_c   1.000
_cell.angle_alpha   90.00
_cell.angle_beta   90.00
_cell.angle_gamma   90.00
#
_symmetry.space_group_name_H-M   'P 1'
#
loop_
_entity.id
_entity.type
_entity.pdbx_description
1 polymer ?
#
loop_
_entity_poly.entity_id
_entity_poly.type
_entity_poly.pdbx_seq_one_letter_code
_entity_poly.pdbx_strand_id
1 'polypeptide(L)'
;MPDADSVADRGASGAGGAGGQVVLEPGGTHGGNHPWKIRLVKHRERSESSHFRAAKKVAKKILLEAGAGAGDLPYGAGPWEMHHGGSLWVRTSTGWRMYRARVGIEWSMQFCADPVKVDRLRREAADLVAAFPMTLAALDALGYQRARTLLSTPVTDADTVEAWTDSLFNACVPLSRPHHSGVLPKAAGEHHYPWPTKSADFFKYDDFHLWVTLPDGTHAGVAPVGRRGSGDGQVRIVHARHGTPAGQAVAEAQRRRMMAVLPPDSPMALEAFEQQIPPGAGTASTPPVG
;
A
#
# COMPACT_ATOMS: atom_id res chain seq x y z
N MET A 1 9.34 59.05 13.05
CA MET A 1 10.73 59.06 12.55
C MET A 1 11.55 58.24 13.51
N PRO A 2 12.24 57.17 13.09
CA PRO A 2 12.96 57.03 11.82
C PRO A 2 12.40 55.95 10.87
N ASP A 3 12.91 56.02 9.64
CA ASP A 3 12.80 55.06 8.53
C ASP A 3 14.10 54.24 8.39
N ALA A 4 13.96 53.14 7.64
CA ALA A 4 14.94 52.44 6.79
C ALA A 4 15.67 51.17 7.29
N ASP A 5 15.35 50.10 6.56
CA ASP A 5 16.14 48.95 6.10
C ASP A 5 16.59 47.83 7.05
N SER A 6 15.96 46.66 6.89
CA SER A 6 16.68 45.48 6.36
C SER A 6 15.74 44.40 5.83
N VAL A 7 16.06 43.92 4.65
CA VAL A 7 15.49 42.77 3.94
C VAL A 7 16.00 41.49 4.59
N ALA A 8 15.10 40.54 4.87
CA ALA A 8 15.46 39.13 5.09
C ALA A 8 14.35 38.20 4.61
N ASP A 9 14.48 37.85 3.33
CA ASP A 9 14.36 36.51 2.74
C ASP A 9 13.52 35.45 3.48
N ARG A 10 12.43 35.04 2.83
CA ARG A 10 11.59 33.90 3.23
C ARG A 10 12.19 32.63 2.64
N GLY A 11 13.03 31.96 3.42
CA GLY A 11 13.52 30.63 3.11
C GLY A 11 12.38 29.60 3.08
N ALA A 12 12.04 29.15 1.87
CA ALA A 12 11.30 27.93 1.63
C ALA A 12 12.16 26.72 2.04
N SER A 13 11.75 25.95 3.04
CA SER A 13 12.35 24.64 3.32
C SER A 13 11.60 23.58 2.54
N GLY A 14 12.14 23.25 1.37
CA GLY A 14 11.66 22.24 0.45
C GLY A 14 11.79 20.81 0.98
N ALA A 15 10.91 19.97 0.46
CA ALA A 15 10.98 18.52 0.52
C ALA A 15 12.24 18.01 -0.21
N GLY A 16 12.94 17.06 0.41
CA GLY A 16 14.07 16.35 -0.18
C GLY A 16 14.06 14.90 0.28
N GLY A 17 13.20 14.07 -0.34
CA GLY A 17 13.26 12.63 -0.21
C GLY A 17 14.35 12.06 -1.11
N ALA A 18 15.61 12.21 -0.72
CA ALA A 18 16.73 11.57 -1.39
C ALA A 18 16.68 10.05 -1.17
N GLY A 19 16.94 9.29 -2.24
CA GLY A 19 16.99 7.82 -2.29
C GLY A 19 18.06 7.21 -1.39
N GLY A 20 17.81 7.21 -0.08
CA GLY A 20 18.61 6.46 0.88
C GLY A 20 18.33 4.97 0.73
N GLN A 21 19.39 4.20 0.47
CA GLN A 21 19.41 2.75 0.51
C GLN A 21 18.67 2.26 1.76
N VAL A 22 17.64 1.42 1.59
CA VAL A 22 16.82 0.96 2.71
C VAL A 22 17.65 0.01 3.57
N VAL A 23 18.17 0.51 4.70
CA VAL A 23 18.84 -0.32 5.70
C VAL A 23 17.77 -1.05 6.52
N LEU A 24 17.54 -2.32 6.18
CA LEU A 24 16.63 -3.21 6.90
C LEU A 24 17.31 -3.77 8.16
N GLU A 25 16.78 -3.44 9.35
CA GLU A 25 17.27 -4.01 10.60
C GLU A 25 16.88 -5.49 10.74
N PRO A 26 17.86 -6.42 10.84
CA PRO A 26 17.56 -7.83 11.04
C PRO A 26 16.83 -8.06 12.37
N GLY A 27 15.66 -8.69 12.31
CA GLY A 27 14.92 -9.25 13.47
C GLY A 27 15.24 -10.72 13.73
N GLY A 28 16.19 -11.28 12.97
CA GLY A 28 16.61 -12.69 12.95
C GLY A 28 16.59 -13.26 11.52
N THR A 29 17.24 -14.40 11.34
CA THR A 29 17.12 -15.21 10.10
C THR A 29 16.33 -16.46 10.44
N HIS A 30 15.24 -16.73 9.72
CA HIS A 30 14.57 -18.00 9.81
C HIS A 30 15.12 -18.90 8.69
N GLY A 31 16.07 -19.76 9.06
CA GLY A 31 16.50 -20.90 8.25
C GLY A 31 15.89 -22.14 8.87
N GLY A 32 14.75 -22.60 8.37
CA GLY A 32 14.29 -23.96 8.65
C GLY A 32 15.20 -24.99 7.94
N ASN A 33 14.76 -26.24 7.86
CA ASN A 33 15.42 -27.30 7.06
C ASN A 33 15.23 -27.09 5.54
N HIS A 34 15.46 -25.88 5.03
CA HIS A 34 15.14 -25.49 3.65
C HIS A 34 16.37 -24.80 3.04
N PRO A 35 16.61 -24.93 1.73
CA PRO A 35 17.84 -24.42 1.10
C PRO A 35 17.88 -22.89 0.95
N TRP A 36 16.87 -22.17 1.43
CA TRP A 36 16.73 -20.72 1.29
C TRP A 36 16.43 -20.04 2.63
N LYS A 37 16.75 -18.73 2.72
CA LYS A 37 16.63 -17.95 3.96
C LYS A 37 15.58 -16.84 3.79
N ILE A 38 14.54 -16.85 4.63
CA ILE A 38 13.70 -15.66 4.85
C ILE A 38 14.31 -14.87 6.01
N ARG A 39 14.56 -13.59 5.76
CA ARG A 39 14.94 -12.64 6.81
C ARG A 39 13.66 -12.12 7.44
N LEU A 40 13.52 -12.32 8.75
CA LEU A 40 12.51 -11.59 9.51
C LEU A 40 13.10 -10.24 9.82
N VAL A 41 12.58 -9.21 9.16
CA VAL A 41 13.06 -7.86 9.32
C VAL A 41 12.04 -7.10 10.14
N LYS A 42 12.50 -6.28 11.10
CA LYS A 42 11.59 -5.36 11.78
C LYS A 42 10.86 -4.53 10.73
N HIS A 43 9.55 -4.34 10.90
CA HIS A 43 8.94 -3.21 10.22
C HIS A 43 9.71 -1.97 10.67
N ARG A 44 10.20 -1.16 9.71
CA ARG A 44 10.46 0.23 10.04
C ARG A 44 9.19 0.77 10.64
N GLU A 45 9.30 1.54 11.73
CA GLU A 45 8.13 2.10 12.37
C GLU A 45 7.29 2.82 11.32
N ARG A 46 6.05 2.35 11.14
CA ARG A 46 5.18 2.81 10.07
C ARG A 46 4.78 4.25 10.39
N SER A 47 5.46 5.22 9.78
CA SER A 47 4.96 6.59 9.78
C SER A 47 3.79 6.68 8.81
N GLU A 48 2.57 6.90 9.32
CA GLU A 48 1.43 7.20 8.46
C GLU A 48 1.74 8.46 7.63
N SER A 49 1.67 8.36 6.30
CA SER A 49 1.84 9.51 5.43
C SER A 49 0.82 10.60 5.76
N SER A 50 1.10 11.84 5.35
CA SER A 50 0.13 12.94 5.48
C SER A 50 -1.15 12.65 4.70
N HIS A 51 -1.07 11.88 3.60
CA HIS A 51 -2.20 11.43 2.80
C HIS A 51 -3.11 10.49 3.60
N PHE A 52 -2.52 9.43 4.18
CA PHE A 52 -3.29 8.42 4.89
C PHE A 52 -3.90 8.97 6.18
N ARG A 53 -3.18 9.82 6.92
CA ARG A 53 -3.72 10.50 8.10
C ARG A 53 -4.95 11.36 7.76
N ALA A 54 -4.89 12.10 6.65
CA ALA A 54 -6.02 12.89 6.19
C ALA A 54 -7.21 12.00 5.79
N ALA A 55 -6.97 10.94 5.01
CA ALA A 55 -7.99 9.96 4.60
C ALA A 55 -8.66 9.29 5.80
N LYS A 56 -7.86 8.78 6.74
CA LYS A 56 -8.33 8.13 7.98
C LYS A 56 -9.16 9.09 8.85
N LYS A 57 -8.74 10.36 8.93
CA LYS A 57 -9.50 11.39 9.68
C LYS A 57 -10.87 11.62 9.06
N VAL A 58 -10.98 11.77 7.74
CA VAL A 58 -12.28 11.97 7.08
C VAL A 58 -13.14 10.70 7.10
N ALA A 59 -12.57 9.52 6.85
CA ALA A 59 -13.30 8.25 6.88
C ALA A 59 -13.97 8.01 8.24
N LYS A 60 -13.29 8.35 9.35
CA LYS A 60 -13.89 8.31 10.69
C LYS A 60 -15.10 9.23 10.82
N LYS A 61 -15.05 10.45 10.28
CA LYS A 61 -16.19 11.37 10.28
C LYS A 61 -17.34 10.85 9.42
N ILE A 62 -17.03 10.30 8.25
CA ILE A 62 -18.02 9.64 7.36
C ILE A 62 -18.75 8.52 8.11
N LEU A 63 -18.00 7.65 8.80
CA LEU A 63 -18.58 6.55 9.58
C LEU A 63 -19.47 7.07 10.72
N LEU A 64 -19.06 8.14 11.41
CA LEU A 64 -19.90 8.77 12.43
C LEU A 64 -21.21 9.31 11.84
N GLU A 65 -21.17 10.03 10.71
CA GLU A 65 -22.37 10.53 10.03
C GLU A 65 -23.24 9.40 9.47
N ALA A 66 -22.65 8.28 9.04
CA ALA A 66 -23.36 7.12 8.54
C ALA A 66 -24.06 6.31 9.64
N GLY A 67 -23.99 6.74 10.90
CA GLY A 67 -24.62 6.05 12.02
C GLY A 67 -23.91 4.75 12.39
N ALA A 68 -22.60 4.64 12.14
CA ALA A 68 -21.84 3.40 12.35
C ALA A 68 -21.83 2.88 13.80
N GLY A 69 -22.22 3.71 14.78
CA GLY A 69 -22.45 3.29 16.17
C GLY A 69 -23.73 2.48 16.39
N ALA A 70 -24.63 2.42 15.41
CA ALA A 70 -25.93 1.74 15.49
C ALA A 70 -25.92 0.28 15.00
N GLY A 71 -24.77 -0.24 14.55
CA GLY A 71 -24.59 -1.67 14.21
C GLY A 71 -25.03 -2.11 12.80
N ASP A 72 -25.60 -1.21 11.99
CA ASP A 72 -26.25 -1.55 10.72
C ASP A 72 -25.43 -1.25 9.44
N LEU A 73 -24.11 -1.00 9.58
CA LEU A 73 -23.26 -0.85 8.40
C LEU A 73 -22.81 -2.22 7.87
N PRO A 74 -22.72 -2.39 6.53
CA PRO A 74 -22.28 -3.65 5.92
C PRO A 74 -20.80 -3.99 6.19
N TYR A 75 -20.08 -3.14 6.93
CA TYR A 75 -18.67 -3.29 7.27
C TYR A 75 -18.45 -3.90 8.68
N GLY A 76 -19.55 -4.25 9.37
CA GLY A 76 -19.53 -4.76 10.73
C GLY A 76 -19.25 -3.69 11.79
N ALA A 77 -19.34 -4.11 13.05
CA ALA A 77 -19.08 -3.24 14.19
C ALA A 77 -17.59 -2.85 14.27
N GLY A 78 -17.34 -1.62 14.71
CA GLY A 78 -16.00 -1.15 15.05
C GLY A 78 -15.43 -1.82 16.30
N PRO A 79 -14.20 -1.49 16.71
CA PRO A 79 -13.33 -0.47 16.11
C PRO A 79 -12.81 -0.89 14.73
N TRP A 80 -12.82 0.05 13.78
CA TRP A 80 -12.31 -0.19 12.43
C TRP A 80 -10.84 0.19 12.30
N GLU A 81 -10.09 -0.73 11.71
CA GLU A 81 -8.80 -0.48 11.08
C GLU A 81 -9.08 -0.02 9.63
N MET A 82 -8.38 1.04 9.19
CA MET A 82 -8.52 1.56 7.83
C MET A 82 -7.58 0.79 6.91
N HIS A 83 -8.12 -0.14 6.14
CA HIS A 83 -7.36 -0.98 5.22
C HIS A 83 -7.19 -0.32 3.85
N HIS A 84 -6.07 -0.64 3.18
CA HIS A 84 -5.75 -0.23 1.82
C HIS A 84 -6.35 -1.20 0.83
N GLY A 85 -7.18 -0.76 -0.12
CA GLY A 85 -7.79 -1.73 -1.04
C GLY A 85 -8.97 -1.26 -1.89
N GLY A 86 -9.11 0.03 -2.17
CA GLY A 86 -10.16 0.55 -3.06
C GLY A 86 -11.46 0.90 -2.34
N SER A 87 -11.43 1.88 -1.44
CA SER A 87 -12.60 2.43 -0.75
C SER A 87 -13.20 3.64 -1.45
N LEU A 88 -14.11 3.46 -2.39
CA LEU A 88 -14.73 4.58 -3.11
C LEU A 88 -15.92 5.13 -2.31
N TRP A 89 -15.68 6.12 -1.47
CA TRP A 89 -16.70 6.80 -0.67
C TRP A 89 -17.43 7.88 -1.47
N VAL A 90 -18.76 7.79 -1.52
CA VAL A 90 -19.64 8.77 -2.18
C VAL A 90 -20.81 9.18 -1.29
N ARG A 91 -21.32 10.39 -1.51
CA ARG A 91 -22.50 10.93 -0.81
C ARG A 91 -23.73 10.81 -1.72
N THR A 92 -24.74 10.07 -1.26
CA THR A 92 -26.07 10.03 -1.87
C THR A 92 -27.02 10.98 -1.13
N SER A 93 -28.26 11.12 -1.60
CA SER A 93 -29.31 11.83 -0.87
C SER A 93 -29.66 11.19 0.49
N THR A 94 -29.43 9.88 0.64
CA THR A 94 -29.82 9.10 1.83
C THR A 94 -28.68 8.81 2.80
N GLY A 95 -27.43 9.10 2.43
CA GLY A 95 -26.29 8.91 3.33
C GLY A 95 -24.97 8.75 2.59
N TRP A 96 -23.93 8.42 3.34
CA TRP A 96 -22.68 7.93 2.77
C TRP A 96 -22.82 6.48 2.31
N ARG A 97 -22.15 6.15 1.21
CA ARG A 97 -21.98 4.78 0.71
C ARG A 97 -20.51 4.59 0.35
N MET A 98 -19.99 3.40 0.59
CA MET A 98 -18.69 2.98 0.07
C MET A 98 -18.92 1.92 -0.99
N TYR A 99 -18.36 2.13 -2.16
CA TYR A 99 -18.22 1.10 -3.18
C TYR A 99 -16.81 0.52 -3.08
N ARG A 100 -16.70 -0.80 -3.15
CA ARG A 100 -15.38 -1.44 -3.26
C ARG A 100 -14.96 -1.46 -4.71
N ALA A 101 -13.80 -0.87 -4.98
CA ALA A 101 -13.17 -1.02 -6.29
C ALA A 101 -12.81 -2.50 -6.51
N ARG A 102 -13.03 -3.01 -7.72
CA ARG A 102 -12.52 -4.34 -8.12
C ARG A 102 -10.99 -4.39 -7.97
N VAL A 103 -10.33 -3.29 -8.30
CA VAL A 103 -8.88 -3.12 -8.23
C VAL A 103 -8.58 -2.02 -7.23
N GLY A 104 -8.00 -2.41 -6.09
CA GLY A 104 -7.47 -1.48 -5.09
C GLY A 104 -6.00 -1.79 -4.81
N ILE A 105 -5.25 -0.75 -4.43
CA ILE A 105 -3.83 -0.85 -4.16
C ILE A 105 -3.64 -1.15 -2.68
N GLU A 106 -3.23 -2.38 -2.39
CA GLU A 106 -2.65 -2.73 -1.08
C GLU A 106 -1.36 -1.91 -0.87
N TRP A 107 -1.12 -1.45 0.37
CA TRP A 107 -0.02 -0.51 0.63
C TRP A 107 1.34 -1.00 0.12
N SER A 108 1.64 -2.28 0.29
CA SER A 108 2.91 -2.87 -0.19
C SER A 108 3.01 -2.98 -1.72
N MET A 109 1.89 -2.95 -2.44
CA MET A 109 1.86 -3.08 -3.90
C MET A 109 2.15 -1.75 -4.61
N GLN A 110 2.13 -0.62 -3.91
CA GLN A 110 2.46 0.67 -4.52
C GLN A 110 3.88 0.70 -5.14
N PHE A 111 4.80 -0.09 -4.59
CA PHE A 111 6.20 -0.09 -5.01
C PHE A 111 6.44 -0.74 -6.37
N CYS A 112 5.51 -1.58 -6.85
CA CYS A 112 5.51 -2.11 -8.21
C CYS A 112 4.42 -1.50 -9.09
N ALA A 113 3.67 -0.50 -8.61
CA ALA A 113 2.54 0.06 -9.33
C ALA A 113 2.98 0.95 -10.49
N ASP A 114 2.39 0.72 -11.67
CA ASP A 114 2.57 1.51 -12.87
C ASP A 114 1.69 2.78 -12.81
N PRO A 115 2.27 3.99 -12.80
CA PRO A 115 1.51 5.24 -12.74
C PRO A 115 0.42 5.36 -13.80
N VAL A 116 0.66 4.87 -15.02
CA VAL A 116 -0.32 4.94 -16.12
C VAL A 116 -1.54 4.06 -15.82
N LYS A 117 -1.32 2.90 -15.19
CA LYS A 117 -2.42 1.99 -14.80
C LYS A 117 -3.14 2.52 -13.56
N VAL A 118 -2.42 3.11 -12.61
CA VAL A 118 -3.01 3.77 -11.44
C VAL A 118 -3.84 5.00 -11.84
N ASP A 119 -3.41 5.78 -12.83
CA ASP A 119 -4.18 6.92 -13.34
C ASP A 119 -5.55 6.49 -13.92
N ARG A 120 -5.63 5.29 -14.52
CA ARG A 120 -6.92 4.73 -14.97
C ARG A 120 -7.86 4.51 -13.80
N LEU A 121 -7.36 3.94 -12.69
CA LEU A 121 -8.14 3.78 -11.45
C LEU A 121 -8.61 5.14 -10.90
N ARG A 122 -7.74 6.16 -10.96
CA ARG A 122 -8.12 7.54 -10.57
C ARG A 122 -9.24 8.08 -11.45
N ARG A 123 -9.18 7.90 -12.77
CA ARG A 123 -10.22 8.35 -13.69
C ARG A 123 -11.56 7.66 -13.45
N GLU A 124 -11.55 6.33 -13.25
CA GLU A 124 -12.78 5.60 -12.90
C GLU A 124 -13.40 6.11 -11.58
N ALA A 125 -12.57 6.40 -10.58
CA ALA A 125 -13.04 6.99 -9.33
C ALA A 125 -13.58 8.42 -9.53
N ALA A 126 -12.97 9.21 -10.42
CA ALA A 126 -13.44 10.56 -10.76
C ALA A 126 -14.81 10.50 -11.45
N ASP A 127 -15.00 9.59 -12.39
CA ASP A 127 -16.28 9.37 -13.07
C ASP A 127 -17.37 8.94 -12.08
N LEU A 128 -17.03 8.02 -11.16
CA LEU A 128 -17.94 7.62 -10.08
C LEU A 128 -18.31 8.81 -9.20
N VAL A 129 -17.34 9.59 -8.73
CA VAL A 129 -17.60 10.76 -7.87
C VAL A 129 -18.44 11.82 -8.60
N ALA A 130 -18.21 12.02 -9.90
CA ALA A 130 -19.00 12.93 -10.73
C ALA A 130 -20.48 12.50 -10.82
N ALA A 131 -20.78 11.20 -10.82
CA ALA A 131 -22.14 10.67 -10.78
C ALA A 131 -22.86 10.91 -9.44
N PHE A 132 -22.13 11.27 -8.38
CA PHE A 132 -22.68 11.60 -7.05
C PHE A 132 -22.33 13.05 -6.67
N PRO A 133 -23.05 14.06 -7.21
CA PRO A 133 -22.65 15.47 -7.16
C PRO A 133 -22.53 16.06 -5.75
N MET A 134 -23.17 15.45 -4.75
CA MET A 134 -23.06 15.87 -3.34
C MET A 134 -21.71 15.50 -2.70
N THR A 135 -20.95 14.58 -3.30
CA THR A 135 -19.76 13.97 -2.69
C THR A 135 -18.68 14.99 -2.39
N LEU A 136 -18.28 15.80 -3.37
CA LEU A 136 -17.17 16.73 -3.18
C LEU A 136 -17.49 17.82 -2.15
N ALA A 137 -18.71 18.38 -2.18
CA ALA A 137 -19.14 19.37 -1.19
C ALA A 137 -19.21 18.77 0.22
N ALA A 138 -19.68 17.52 0.37
CA ALA A 138 -19.71 16.84 1.65
C ALA A 138 -18.30 16.53 2.17
N LEU A 139 -17.37 16.11 1.29
CA LEU A 139 -15.97 15.92 1.66
C LEU A 139 -15.31 17.24 2.08
N ASP A 140 -15.59 18.34 1.37
CA ASP A 140 -15.11 19.69 1.73
C ASP A 140 -15.59 20.08 3.13
N ALA A 141 -16.88 19.88 3.44
CA ALA A 141 -17.46 20.15 4.76
C ALA A 141 -16.83 19.30 5.88
N LEU A 142 -16.41 18.08 5.57
CA LEU A 142 -15.66 17.22 6.50
C LEU A 142 -14.17 17.58 6.61
N GLY A 143 -13.69 18.55 5.83
CA GLY A 143 -12.31 19.03 5.82
C GLY A 143 -11.36 18.22 4.92
N TYR A 144 -11.87 17.51 3.92
CA TYR A 144 -11.08 16.72 2.95
C TYR A 144 -11.05 17.40 1.56
N GLN A 145 -10.69 18.68 1.55
CA GLN A 145 -10.64 19.52 0.35
C GLN A 145 -9.71 19.00 -0.76
N ARG A 146 -8.72 18.19 -0.36
CA ARG A 146 -7.78 17.55 -1.29
C ARG A 146 -8.43 16.53 -2.24
N ALA A 147 -9.68 16.15 -2.02
CA ALA A 147 -10.42 15.25 -2.90
C ALA A 147 -10.41 15.74 -4.36
N ARG A 148 -10.64 17.04 -4.57
CA ARG A 148 -10.68 17.64 -5.92
C ARG A 148 -9.34 17.51 -6.63
N THR A 149 -8.25 17.85 -5.95
CA THR A 149 -6.90 17.73 -6.49
C THR A 149 -6.56 16.28 -6.81
N LEU A 150 -6.84 15.34 -5.89
CA LEU A 150 -6.58 13.91 -6.11
C LEU A 150 -7.33 13.34 -7.32
N LEU A 151 -8.58 13.77 -7.54
CA LEU A 151 -9.39 13.28 -8.65
C LEU A 151 -9.09 13.99 -9.99
N SER A 152 -8.46 15.16 -9.98
CA SER A 152 -8.17 15.93 -11.20
C SER A 152 -6.69 15.91 -11.63
N THR A 153 -5.79 15.56 -10.72
CA THR A 153 -4.34 15.52 -11.02
C THR A 153 -3.97 14.15 -11.57
N PRO A 154 -3.37 14.06 -12.77
CA PRO A 154 -2.88 12.80 -13.30
C PRO A 154 -1.89 12.10 -12.36
N VAL A 155 -1.89 10.77 -12.38
CA VAL A 155 -0.85 9.96 -11.70
C VAL A 155 0.26 9.66 -12.70
N THR A 156 1.47 10.16 -12.43
CA THR A 156 2.59 10.15 -13.39
C THR A 156 3.88 9.57 -12.84
N ASP A 157 3.97 9.40 -11.53
CA ASP A 157 5.20 9.01 -10.83
C ASP A 157 4.91 8.28 -9.51
N ALA A 158 5.97 7.86 -8.82
CA ALA A 158 5.85 7.13 -7.56
C ALA A 158 5.21 7.97 -6.43
N ASP A 159 5.40 9.29 -6.41
CA ASP A 159 4.83 10.16 -5.37
C ASP A 159 3.33 10.34 -5.55
N THR A 160 2.87 10.50 -6.79
CA THR A 160 1.45 10.55 -7.14
C THR A 160 0.78 9.18 -6.96
N VAL A 161 1.49 8.07 -7.17
CA VAL A 161 1.04 6.72 -6.80
C VAL A 161 0.86 6.58 -5.29
N GLU A 162 1.82 7.04 -4.48
CA GLU A 162 1.71 7.03 -3.01
C GLU A 162 0.51 7.87 -2.55
N ALA A 163 0.37 9.08 -3.10
CA ALA A 163 -0.74 9.98 -2.80
C ALA A 163 -2.10 9.35 -3.11
N TRP A 164 -2.22 8.61 -4.21
CA TRP A 164 -3.43 7.87 -4.58
C TRP A 164 -3.65 6.67 -3.66
N THR A 165 -2.61 5.85 -3.43
CA THR A 165 -2.63 4.67 -2.58
C THR A 165 -3.13 5.01 -1.18
N ASP A 166 -2.67 6.12 -0.63
CA ASP A 166 -3.02 6.59 0.72
C ASP A 166 -4.26 7.52 0.76
N SER A 167 -4.93 7.74 -0.38
CA SER A 167 -6.12 8.60 -0.46
C SER A 167 -7.37 7.93 0.09
N LEU A 168 -8.42 8.72 0.38
CA LEU A 168 -9.74 8.18 0.77
C LEU A 168 -10.32 7.23 -0.30
N PHE A 169 -9.99 7.45 -1.57
CA PHE A 169 -10.52 6.69 -2.71
C PHE A 169 -9.85 5.32 -2.89
N ASN A 170 -8.80 5.03 -2.12
CA ASN A 170 -8.14 3.73 -2.12
C ASN A 170 -7.95 3.17 -0.71
N ALA A 171 -7.47 4.00 0.21
CA ALA A 171 -7.28 3.66 1.60
C ALA A 171 -8.50 4.08 2.43
N CYS A 172 -8.81 3.29 3.46
CA CYS A 172 -9.98 3.40 4.34
C CYS A 172 -11.17 2.53 3.95
N VAL A 173 -10.90 1.29 3.54
CA VAL A 173 -11.88 0.20 3.71
C VAL A 173 -11.97 -0.07 5.22
N PRO A 174 -13.14 0.16 5.86
CA PRO A 174 -13.27 -0.04 7.30
C PRO A 174 -13.41 -1.53 7.60
N LEU A 175 -12.43 -2.10 8.31
CA LEU A 175 -12.43 -3.52 8.68
C LEU A 175 -12.24 -3.66 10.20
N SER A 176 -12.93 -4.61 10.82
CA SER A 176 -12.56 -5.02 12.18
C SER A 176 -11.20 -5.73 12.14
N ARG A 177 -10.46 -5.73 13.26
CA ARG A 177 -9.16 -6.41 13.34
C ARG A 177 -9.20 -7.89 12.89
N PRO A 178 -10.20 -8.70 13.29
CA PRO A 178 -10.38 -10.05 12.73
C PRO A 178 -10.55 -10.10 11.21
N HIS A 179 -11.28 -9.16 10.61
CA HIS A 179 -11.49 -9.10 9.16
C HIS A 179 -10.33 -8.47 8.39
N HIS A 180 -9.46 -7.71 9.06
CA HIS A 180 -8.29 -7.10 8.43
C HIS A 180 -7.12 -8.09 8.42
N SER A 181 -6.64 -8.49 9.59
CA SER A 181 -5.39 -9.26 9.75
C SER A 181 -5.58 -10.58 10.52
N GLY A 182 -6.81 -11.06 10.63
CA GLY A 182 -7.11 -12.34 11.29
C GLY A 182 -6.46 -13.52 10.56
N VAL A 183 -6.03 -14.53 11.31
CA VAL A 183 -5.42 -15.77 10.78
C VAL A 183 -6.25 -16.97 11.20
N LEU A 184 -6.45 -17.92 10.28
CA LEU A 184 -7.20 -19.14 10.54
C LEU A 184 -6.53 -20.00 11.64
N PRO A 185 -7.32 -20.75 12.42
CA PRO A 185 -8.77 -20.91 12.34
C PRO A 185 -9.56 -19.81 13.07
N LYS A 186 -8.89 -18.85 13.74
CA LYS A 186 -9.57 -17.88 14.63
C LYS A 186 -10.36 -16.83 13.87
N ALA A 187 -9.84 -16.37 12.73
CA ALA A 187 -10.48 -15.37 11.88
C ALA A 187 -9.88 -15.45 10.47
N ALA A 188 -10.62 -14.94 9.49
CA ALA A 188 -10.21 -15.00 8.08
C ALA A 188 -10.05 -13.57 7.55
N GLY A 189 -8.94 -12.92 7.91
CA GLY A 189 -8.70 -11.53 7.52
C GLY A 189 -8.37 -11.38 6.03
N GLU A 190 -8.56 -10.19 5.47
CA GLU A 190 -8.21 -9.90 4.08
C GLU A 190 -6.73 -10.20 3.79
N HIS A 191 -5.81 -9.92 4.72
CA HIS A 191 -4.39 -10.29 4.59
C HIS A 191 -4.10 -11.79 4.70
N HIS A 192 -5.06 -12.62 5.10
CA HIS A 192 -4.92 -14.08 5.07
C HIS A 192 -5.08 -14.63 3.65
N TYR A 193 -5.87 -13.94 2.83
CA TYR A 193 -6.17 -14.34 1.45
C TYR A 193 -5.30 -13.59 0.46
N PRO A 194 -5.10 -14.15 -0.75
CA PRO A 194 -4.28 -13.49 -1.76
C PRO A 194 -4.96 -12.27 -2.38
N TRP A 195 -6.19 -11.89 -2.00
CA TRP A 195 -6.95 -10.85 -2.69
C TRP A 195 -6.23 -9.49 -2.76
N PRO A 196 -5.70 -8.91 -1.66
CA PRO A 196 -4.97 -7.64 -1.73
C PRO A 196 -3.68 -7.73 -2.56
N THR A 197 -3.10 -8.92 -2.71
CA THR A 197 -1.93 -9.16 -3.57
C THR A 197 -2.36 -9.30 -5.04
N LYS A 198 -3.40 -10.10 -5.30
CA LYS A 198 -3.88 -10.42 -6.65
C LYS A 198 -4.34 -9.17 -7.41
N SER A 199 -4.84 -8.14 -6.72
CA SER A 199 -5.20 -6.89 -7.38
C SER A 199 -4.03 -6.22 -8.10
N ALA A 200 -2.78 -6.47 -7.68
CA ALA A 200 -1.59 -5.92 -8.31
C ALA A 200 -1.39 -6.42 -9.76
N ASP A 201 -1.93 -7.58 -10.15
CA ASP A 201 -1.87 -8.05 -11.54
C ASP A 201 -2.53 -7.07 -12.52
N PHE A 202 -3.41 -6.18 -12.05
CA PHE A 202 -4.11 -5.22 -12.89
C PHE A 202 -3.40 -3.86 -13.00
N PHE A 203 -2.43 -3.57 -12.14
CA PHE A 203 -1.78 -2.24 -12.10
C PHE A 203 -0.27 -2.26 -11.94
N LYS A 204 0.37 -3.40 -11.67
CA LYS A 204 1.83 -3.47 -11.58
C LYS A 204 2.48 -3.15 -12.94
N TYR A 205 3.74 -2.75 -12.92
CA TYR A 205 4.56 -2.76 -14.14
C TYR A 205 4.58 -4.16 -14.76
N ASP A 206 4.52 -4.22 -16.09
CA ASP A 206 4.47 -5.51 -16.80
C ASP A 206 5.74 -6.34 -16.59
N ASP A 207 6.86 -5.68 -16.34
CA ASP A 207 8.19 -6.27 -16.12
C ASP A 207 8.46 -6.72 -14.66
N PHE A 208 7.51 -6.59 -13.74
CA PHE A 208 7.64 -7.11 -12.37
C PHE A 208 6.88 -8.42 -12.21
N HIS A 209 7.51 -9.50 -11.73
CA HIS A 209 6.83 -10.78 -11.51
C HIS A 209 6.29 -10.86 -10.08
N LEU A 210 4.95 -10.85 -9.96
CA LEU A 210 4.25 -10.80 -8.67
C LEU A 210 4.26 -12.15 -7.94
N TRP A 211 4.17 -13.23 -8.70
CA TRP A 211 4.07 -14.60 -8.20
C TRP A 211 5.35 -15.33 -8.54
N VAL A 212 6.10 -15.73 -7.52
CA VAL A 212 7.41 -16.39 -7.66
C VAL A 212 7.34 -17.85 -7.22
N THR A 213 8.27 -18.66 -7.70
CA THR A 213 8.38 -20.07 -7.36
C THR A 213 9.42 -20.27 -6.27
N LEU A 214 8.99 -20.85 -5.15
CA LEU A 214 9.85 -21.20 -4.03
C LEU A 214 10.61 -22.51 -4.34
N PRO A 215 11.80 -22.72 -3.74
CA PRO A 215 12.59 -23.93 -3.99
C PRO A 215 11.93 -25.26 -3.59
N ASP A 216 10.87 -25.23 -2.79
CA ASP A 216 10.04 -26.40 -2.47
C ASP A 216 8.92 -26.66 -3.51
N GLY A 217 8.93 -25.93 -4.62
CA GLY A 217 7.94 -26.01 -5.70
C GLY A 217 6.61 -25.31 -5.39
N THR A 218 6.49 -24.66 -4.22
CA THR A 218 5.31 -23.84 -3.90
C THR A 218 5.44 -22.43 -4.45
N HIS A 219 4.35 -21.64 -4.42
CA HIS A 219 4.34 -20.27 -4.92
C HIS A 219 4.09 -19.26 -3.81
N ALA A 220 4.69 -18.08 -3.97
CA ALA A 220 4.51 -16.95 -3.08
C ALA A 220 4.16 -15.68 -3.87
N GLY A 221 3.32 -14.84 -3.29
CA GLY A 221 3.11 -13.47 -3.75
C GLY A 221 4.12 -12.55 -3.08
N VAL A 222 4.80 -11.72 -3.87
CA VAL A 222 5.86 -10.82 -3.40
C VAL A 222 5.59 -9.36 -3.76
N ALA A 223 6.20 -8.44 -3.03
CA ALA A 223 6.24 -7.02 -3.38
C ALA A 223 7.64 -6.45 -3.20
N PRO A 224 8.07 -5.46 -4.02
CA PRO A 224 9.32 -4.76 -3.78
C PRO A 224 9.36 -4.11 -2.39
N VAL A 225 10.54 -4.04 -1.78
CA VAL A 225 10.76 -3.26 -0.55
C VAL A 225 10.89 -1.77 -0.88
N GLY A 226 11.62 -1.43 -1.94
CA GLY A 226 11.83 -0.07 -2.43
C GLY A 226 11.02 0.27 -3.68
N ARG A 227 10.95 1.56 -4.02
CA ARG A 227 10.33 2.07 -5.24
C ARG A 227 11.09 1.55 -6.48
N ARG A 228 10.39 1.38 -7.61
CA ARG A 228 11.06 1.12 -8.90
C ARG A 228 12.11 2.21 -9.16
N GLY A 229 13.29 1.80 -9.63
CA GLY A 229 14.43 2.69 -9.86
C GLY A 229 15.28 3.02 -8.63
N SER A 230 14.88 2.58 -7.43
CA SER A 230 15.67 2.82 -6.20
C SER A 230 16.95 1.99 -6.09
N GLY A 231 17.10 0.97 -6.94
CA GLY A 231 18.19 0.00 -6.87
C GLY A 231 18.04 -1.08 -5.79
N ASP A 232 16.97 -1.04 -4.99
CA ASP A 232 16.67 -2.06 -3.99
C ASP A 232 16.01 -3.30 -4.64
N GLY A 233 16.77 -4.40 -4.72
CA GLY A 233 16.30 -5.67 -5.25
C GLY A 233 15.62 -6.58 -4.21
N GLN A 234 15.38 -6.12 -2.99
CA GLN A 234 14.72 -6.94 -1.98
C GLN A 234 13.23 -7.04 -2.25
N VAL A 235 12.68 -8.23 -2.01
CA VAL A 235 11.24 -8.46 -2.06
C VAL A 235 10.72 -8.94 -0.71
N ARG A 236 9.55 -8.44 -0.31
CA ARG A 236 8.81 -8.93 0.83
C ARG A 236 7.83 -10.01 0.37
N ILE A 237 7.72 -11.11 1.10
CA ILE A 237 6.66 -12.09 0.87
C ILE A 237 5.39 -11.55 1.54
N VAL A 238 4.38 -11.24 0.74
CA VAL A 238 3.08 -10.74 1.21
C VAL A 238 2.03 -11.84 1.31
N HIS A 239 2.24 -12.94 0.59
CA HIS A 239 1.35 -14.09 0.60
C HIS A 239 2.14 -15.38 0.36
N ALA A 240 1.84 -16.42 1.14
CA ALA A 240 2.29 -17.78 0.88
C ALA A 240 1.25 -18.76 1.46
N ARG A 241 1.14 -19.94 0.84
CA ARG A 241 0.16 -20.96 1.25
C ARG A 241 0.40 -21.39 2.71
N HIS A 242 -0.65 -21.40 3.52
CA HIS A 242 -0.57 -21.91 4.89
C HIS A 242 -0.14 -23.39 4.92
N GLY A 243 0.58 -23.79 5.97
CA GLY A 243 1.12 -25.16 6.10
C GLY A 243 2.40 -25.41 5.32
N THR A 244 2.85 -24.45 4.49
CA THR A 244 4.20 -24.46 3.89
C THR A 244 5.19 -23.71 4.78
N PRO A 245 6.50 -23.95 4.63
CA PRO A 245 7.52 -23.14 5.30
C PRO A 245 7.38 -21.63 5.12
N ALA A 246 7.15 -21.17 3.88
CA ALA A 246 6.98 -19.75 3.59
C ALA A 246 5.71 -19.19 4.25
N GLY A 247 4.60 -19.94 4.23
CA GLY A 247 3.37 -19.56 4.94
C GLY A 247 3.58 -19.44 6.44
N GLN A 248 4.36 -20.34 7.05
CA GLN A 248 4.71 -20.27 8.47
C GLN A 248 5.58 -19.05 8.79
N ALA A 249 6.58 -18.75 7.94
CA ALA A 249 7.44 -17.59 8.09
C ALA A 249 6.65 -16.26 7.97
N VAL A 250 5.73 -16.16 7.00
CA VAL A 250 4.84 -14.99 6.87
C VAL A 250 3.94 -14.86 8.10
N ALA A 251 3.35 -15.95 8.58
CA ALA A 251 2.49 -15.93 9.77
C ALA A 251 3.29 -15.57 11.04
N GLU A 252 4.53 -16.03 11.18
CA GLU A 252 5.42 -15.61 12.27
C GLU A 252 5.76 -14.12 12.18
N ALA A 253 6.15 -13.66 10.99
CA ALA A 253 6.46 -12.25 10.74
C ALA A 253 5.29 -11.36 11.17
N GLN A 254 4.06 -11.69 10.74
CA GLN A 254 2.85 -10.98 11.11
C GLN A 254 2.61 -10.97 12.64
N ARG A 255 2.74 -12.13 13.31
CA ARG A 255 2.60 -12.21 14.79
C ARG A 255 3.61 -11.33 15.52
N ARG A 256 4.82 -11.20 14.98
CA ARG A 256 5.93 -10.42 15.55
C ARG A 256 5.91 -8.95 15.10
N ARG A 257 4.94 -8.53 14.27
CA ARG A 257 4.94 -7.21 13.62
C ARG A 257 6.25 -6.97 12.86
N MET A 258 6.61 -7.94 12.03
CA MET A 258 7.80 -7.97 11.19
C MET A 258 7.42 -8.29 9.73
N MET A 259 8.37 -8.13 8.82
CA MET A 259 8.27 -8.53 7.43
C MET A 259 9.06 -9.81 7.17
N ALA A 260 8.50 -10.71 6.38
CA ALA A 260 9.25 -11.78 5.74
C ALA A 260 9.89 -11.23 4.46
N VAL A 261 11.21 -11.05 4.45
CA VAL A 261 11.96 -10.45 3.35
C VAL A 261 12.93 -11.46 2.76
N LEU A 262 12.98 -11.50 1.43
CA LEU A 262 13.94 -12.26 0.66
C LEU A 262 15.07 -11.31 0.21
N PRO A 263 16.34 -11.74 0.34
CA PRO A 263 17.47 -10.93 -0.08
C PRO A 263 17.53 -10.85 -1.62
N PRO A 264 18.23 -9.83 -2.16
CA PRO A 264 18.21 -9.57 -3.60
C PRO A 264 18.92 -10.64 -4.43
N ASP A 265 19.80 -11.44 -3.82
CA ASP A 265 20.49 -12.59 -4.43
C ASP A 265 19.69 -13.90 -4.33
N SER A 266 18.47 -13.88 -3.78
CA SER A 266 17.63 -15.07 -3.74
C SER A 266 17.06 -15.41 -5.12
N PRO A 267 16.87 -16.70 -5.45
CA PRO A 267 16.26 -17.10 -6.73
C PRO A 267 14.92 -16.41 -7.00
N MET A 268 14.11 -16.23 -5.95
CA MET A 268 12.82 -15.57 -6.04
C MET A 268 12.91 -14.05 -6.29
N ALA A 269 13.91 -13.36 -5.73
CA ALA A 269 14.12 -11.95 -6.03
C ALA A 269 14.61 -11.78 -7.47
N LEU A 270 15.49 -12.67 -7.94
CA LEU A 270 15.94 -12.71 -9.33
C LEU A 270 14.78 -12.97 -10.30
N GLU A 271 13.89 -13.93 -9.98
CA GLU A 271 12.65 -14.19 -10.73
C GLU A 271 11.73 -12.97 -10.72
N ALA A 272 11.47 -12.37 -9.55
CA ALA A 272 10.61 -11.19 -9.40
C ALA A 272 11.05 -10.00 -10.29
N PHE A 273 12.35 -9.83 -10.45
CA PHE A 273 12.98 -8.71 -11.16
C PHE A 273 13.61 -9.12 -12.49
N GLU A 274 13.35 -10.32 -13.02
CA GLU A 274 14.08 -10.89 -14.17
C GLU A 274 14.12 -9.94 -15.38
N GLN A 275 13.05 -9.20 -15.62
CA GLN A 275 12.94 -8.25 -16.74
C GLN A 275 13.40 -6.82 -16.40
N GLN A 276 13.81 -6.57 -15.16
CA GLN A 276 14.29 -5.28 -14.67
C GLN A 276 15.80 -5.26 -14.41
N ILE A 277 16.48 -6.41 -14.54
CA ILE A 277 17.92 -6.57 -14.30
C ILE A 277 18.65 -7.08 -15.55
N PRO A 278 19.98 -6.88 -15.65
CA PRO A 278 20.75 -7.44 -16.75
C PRO A 278 20.65 -8.98 -16.80
N PRO A 279 20.59 -9.58 -18.00
CA PRO A 279 20.62 -11.03 -18.14
C PRO A 279 21.82 -11.65 -17.41
N GLY A 280 21.58 -12.70 -16.62
CA GLY A 280 22.62 -13.40 -15.84
C GLY A 280 23.08 -12.68 -14.58
N ALA A 281 22.39 -11.62 -14.13
CA ALA A 281 22.70 -10.95 -12.88
C ALA A 281 22.60 -11.91 -11.68
N GLY A 282 23.61 -11.88 -10.80
CA GLY A 282 23.62 -12.65 -9.55
C GLY A 282 22.87 -11.97 -8.39
N THR A 283 22.32 -10.78 -8.62
CA THR A 283 21.54 -10.01 -7.65
C THR A 283 20.48 -9.17 -8.36
N ALA A 284 19.32 -9.04 -7.73
CA ALA A 284 18.25 -8.16 -8.17
C ALA A 284 18.52 -6.67 -7.85
N SER A 285 19.54 -6.37 -7.05
CA SER A 285 19.90 -4.97 -6.74
C SER A 285 20.75 -4.39 -7.86
N THR A 286 20.34 -3.23 -8.38
CA THR A 286 21.04 -2.48 -9.41
C THR A 286 21.38 -1.08 -8.91
N PRO A 287 22.35 -0.37 -9.50
CA PRO A 287 22.54 1.05 -9.19
C PRO A 287 21.25 1.84 -9.48
N PRO A 288 20.89 2.84 -8.64
CA PRO A 288 19.77 3.73 -8.97
C PRO A 288 20.03 4.40 -10.33
N VAL A 289 18.99 4.49 -11.16
CA VAL A 289 19.08 5.27 -12.40
C VAL A 289 18.98 6.75 -12.00
N GLY A 290 20.01 7.54 -12.36
CA GLY A 290 20.08 8.97 -12.07
C GLY A 290 19.09 9.80 -12.86
#